data_AF-M3YRA9-F1
#
_entry.id   AF-M3YRA9-F1
#
_cell.length_a   1.000
_cell.length_b   1.000
_cell.length_c   1.000
_cell.angle_alpha   90.00
_cell.angle_beta   90.00
_cell.angle_gamma   90.00
#
_symmetry.space_group_name_H-M   'P 1'
#
loop_
_entity.id
_entity.type
_entity.pdbx_description
1 polymer ?
#
loop_
_entity_poly.entity_id
_entity_poly.type
_entity_poly.pdbx_seq_one_letter_code
_entity_poly.pdbx_strand_id
1 'polypeptide(L)'
;MRLEAVRADRMRGGRNKFGPMYKRDRALKQQKKAQIRANGFKLETGPPMGVPPPPPPPPDYMLPPSLHAPEPKGLASGPPAGPLGDFGAPALPMAMPGAHGPLAGYLYPTFPGRAIKSEYPEPYASPPQPGPPYGYPEPFSGGPGVPELILQLLQLEPEEDQVRARIVGCLQEPAKGRPDQPAPFSLLCRMADQTFISIVDWARRCMVFKELEVADQMTLLQNCWSELLVFDHIYRQIQHGKEGSILLVTGQEVELSTVAAQAGSLLHSLVLRAQELVLQLHALQLDRQEFVCLKFLILFSLDVKFLNNHSLVKDAQEKANAALLDYTLCHYPHCGDKFQQLLLCLVEVRALSMQAKEYLYHKHLGNEMPRNNLLIEMLQAKQT
;
A
#
# COMPACT_ATOMS: atom_id res chain seq x y z
N MET A 1 20.54 -51.85 -14.96
CA MET A 1 19.24 -51.33 -14.47
C MET A 1 19.00 -49.98 -15.11
N ARG A 2 17.89 -49.80 -15.84
CA ARG A 2 17.50 -48.47 -16.35
C ARG A 2 16.88 -47.69 -15.19
N LEU A 3 17.50 -46.56 -14.83
CA LEU A 3 16.96 -45.60 -13.88
C LEU A 3 15.87 -44.80 -14.58
N GLU A 4 14.61 -45.16 -14.37
CA GLU A 4 13.47 -44.35 -14.81
C GLU A 4 13.44 -43.05 -13.99
N ALA A 5 13.49 -41.92 -14.70
CA ALA A 5 13.33 -40.59 -14.12
C ALA A 5 11.91 -40.44 -13.54
N VAL A 6 11.77 -40.62 -12.24
CA VAL A 6 10.52 -40.31 -11.53
C VAL A 6 10.43 -38.80 -11.40
N ARG A 7 9.61 -38.18 -12.26
CA ARG A 7 9.20 -36.78 -12.11
C ARG A 7 8.62 -36.57 -10.71
N ALA A 8 9.05 -35.51 -10.02
CA ALA A 8 8.75 -35.26 -8.61
C ALA A 8 7.25 -35.11 -8.27
N ASP A 9 6.39 -34.94 -9.28
CA ASP A 9 4.94 -34.79 -9.15
C ASP A 9 4.16 -36.12 -9.26
N ARG A 10 4.84 -37.24 -9.48
CA ARG A 10 4.22 -38.56 -9.74
C ARG A 10 4.54 -39.58 -8.67
N MET A 11 3.49 -40.27 -8.23
CA MET A 11 3.59 -41.45 -7.36
C MET A 11 3.93 -42.70 -8.18
N ARG A 12 4.43 -43.75 -7.50
CA ARG A 12 4.68 -45.07 -8.11
C ARG A 12 3.43 -45.55 -8.86
N GLY A 13 3.58 -45.87 -10.15
CA GLY A 13 2.47 -46.16 -11.06
C GLY A 13 1.96 -44.98 -11.91
N GLY A 14 2.70 -43.86 -11.97
CA GLY A 14 2.43 -42.75 -12.91
C GLY A 14 1.28 -41.82 -12.50
N ARG A 15 0.69 -42.02 -11.32
CA ARG A 15 -0.44 -41.27 -10.78
C ARG A 15 0.05 -39.93 -10.22
N ASN A 16 -0.57 -38.82 -10.62
CA ASN A 16 -0.20 -37.48 -10.15
C ASN A 16 -0.53 -37.32 -8.65
N LYS A 17 0.47 -36.90 -7.86
CA LYS A 17 0.38 -36.63 -6.41
C LYS A 17 -0.67 -35.58 -6.07
N PHE A 18 -0.88 -34.61 -6.95
CA PHE A 18 -1.83 -33.50 -6.76
C PHE A 18 -3.23 -33.77 -7.34
N GLY A 19 -3.44 -34.93 -7.97
CA GLY A 19 -4.74 -35.30 -8.54
C GLY A 19 -5.95 -35.14 -7.60
N PRO A 20 -5.87 -35.54 -6.31
CA PRO A 20 -6.94 -35.32 -5.33
C PRO A 20 -7.24 -33.84 -5.09
N MET A 21 -6.21 -32.98 -5.06
CA MET A 21 -6.35 -31.54 -4.88
C MET A 21 -7.07 -30.90 -6.06
N TYR A 22 -6.68 -31.22 -7.30
CA TYR A 22 -7.34 -30.71 -8.50
C TYR A 22 -8.80 -31.16 -8.61
N LYS A 23 -9.15 -32.36 -8.14
CA LYS A 23 -10.54 -32.81 -8.06
C LYS A 23 -11.36 -31.97 -7.07
N ARG A 24 -10.78 -31.62 -5.91
CA ARG A 24 -11.44 -30.80 -4.88
C ARG A 24 -11.65 -29.36 -5.37
N ASP A 25 -10.64 -28.77 -6.02
CA ASP A 25 -10.74 -27.42 -6.61
C ASP A 25 -11.78 -27.36 -7.74
N ARG A 26 -11.80 -28.39 -8.62
CA ARG A 26 -12.82 -28.51 -9.67
C ARG A 26 -14.23 -28.63 -9.09
N ALA A 27 -14.41 -29.43 -8.03
CA ALA A 27 -15.69 -29.56 -7.34
C ALA A 27 -16.14 -28.23 -6.70
N LEU A 28 -15.23 -27.51 -6.05
CA LEU A 28 -15.51 -26.21 -5.43
C LEU A 28 -15.92 -25.15 -6.46
N LYS A 29 -15.24 -25.11 -7.61
CA LYS A 29 -15.60 -24.22 -8.74
C LYS A 29 -16.95 -24.58 -9.35
N GLN A 30 -17.26 -25.88 -9.46
CA GLN A 30 -18.58 -26.33 -9.92
C GLN A 30 -19.69 -25.96 -8.93
N GLN A 31 -19.44 -26.10 -7.62
CA GLN A 31 -20.38 -25.70 -6.57
C GLN A 31 -20.62 -24.18 -6.61
N LYS A 32 -19.58 -23.36 -6.74
CA LYS A 32 -19.71 -21.90 -6.86
C LYS A 32 -20.52 -21.49 -8.10
N LYS A 33 -20.29 -22.16 -9.26
CA LYS A 33 -21.10 -21.93 -10.48
C LYS A 33 -22.55 -22.37 -10.30
N ALA A 34 -22.81 -23.50 -9.64
CA ALA A 34 -24.16 -23.96 -9.33
C ALA A 34 -24.88 -23.01 -8.38
N GLN A 35 -24.18 -22.44 -7.40
CA GLN A 35 -24.74 -21.48 -6.46
C GLN A 35 -25.07 -20.14 -7.11
N ILE A 36 -24.23 -19.67 -8.05
CA ILE A 36 -24.56 -18.49 -8.87
C ILE A 36 -25.78 -18.75 -9.75
N ARG A 37 -25.91 -19.95 -10.34
CA ARG A 37 -27.09 -20.34 -11.11
C ARG A 37 -28.35 -20.47 -10.25
N ALA A 38 -28.24 -20.95 -9.02
CA ALA A 38 -29.35 -21.10 -8.08
C ALA A 38 -29.80 -19.74 -7.49
N ASN A 39 -28.87 -18.83 -7.23
CA ASN A 39 -29.18 -17.49 -6.71
C ASN A 39 -29.59 -16.49 -7.81
N GLY A 40 -29.39 -16.83 -9.09
CA GLY A 40 -29.85 -16.04 -10.25
C GLY A 40 -31.34 -16.20 -10.59
N PHE A 41 -32.10 -16.96 -9.80
CA PHE A 41 -33.54 -17.18 -10.00
C PHE A 41 -34.31 -16.98 -8.69
N LYS A 42 -34.45 -15.72 -8.28
CA LYS A 42 -35.60 -15.25 -7.48
C LYS A 42 -36.08 -13.92 -8.05
N LEU A 43 -36.75 -14.01 -9.20
CA LEU A 43 -37.79 -13.06 -9.56
C LEU A 43 -39.09 -13.87 -9.58
N GLU A 44 -39.97 -13.59 -8.63
CA GLU A 44 -41.29 -14.22 -8.57
C GLU A 44 -42.08 -13.96 -9.85
N THR A 45 -42.53 -15.04 -10.48
CA THR A 45 -43.57 -15.04 -11.53
C THR A 45 -44.95 -15.14 -10.88
N GLY A 46 -45.67 -14.01 -10.81
CA GLY A 46 -47.14 -13.97 -10.75
C GLY A 46 -47.74 -13.69 -12.14
N PRO A 47 -48.94 -14.18 -12.47
CA PRO A 47 -49.50 -14.10 -13.83
C PRO A 47 -49.99 -12.68 -14.20
N PRO A 48 -50.09 -12.34 -15.50
CA PRO A 48 -50.25 -10.96 -15.96
C PRO A 48 -51.72 -10.52 -15.94
N MET A 49 -52.00 -9.39 -15.27
CA MET A 49 -53.18 -8.56 -15.54
C MET A 49 -52.69 -7.26 -16.16
N GLY A 50 -53.27 -6.93 -17.31
CA GLY A 50 -52.84 -5.85 -18.20
C GLY A 50 -53.05 -4.45 -17.63
N VAL A 51 -52.15 -3.54 -18.03
CA VAL A 51 -52.26 -2.08 -17.86
C VAL A 51 -51.71 -1.43 -19.15
N PRO A 52 -52.37 -0.39 -19.71
CA PRO A 52 -52.21 0.04 -21.10
C PRO A 52 -50.98 0.96 -21.32
N PRO A 53 -50.56 1.20 -22.59
CA PRO A 53 -49.38 2.01 -22.91
C PRO A 53 -49.56 3.52 -22.66
N PRO A 54 -48.45 4.27 -22.44
CA PRO A 54 -48.46 5.69 -22.13
C PRO A 54 -48.78 6.58 -23.37
N PRO A 55 -49.30 7.80 -23.17
CA PRO A 55 -49.66 8.71 -24.26
C PRO A 55 -48.44 9.38 -24.91
N PRO A 56 -48.53 9.81 -26.19
CA PRO A 56 -47.45 10.48 -26.92
C PRO A 56 -47.25 11.96 -26.49
N PRO A 57 -46.05 12.54 -26.74
CA PRO A 57 -45.74 13.93 -26.39
C PRO A 57 -46.46 14.96 -27.29
N PRO A 58 -46.73 16.18 -26.78
CA PRO A 58 -47.40 17.24 -27.53
C PRO A 58 -46.47 17.90 -28.58
N PRO A 59 -47.02 18.49 -29.66
CA PRO A 59 -46.23 19.06 -30.75
C PRO A 59 -45.76 20.49 -30.49
N ASP A 60 -44.61 20.83 -31.08
CA ASP A 60 -43.97 22.13 -31.10
C ASP A 60 -44.87 23.23 -31.71
N TYR A 61 -45.01 24.34 -31.00
CA TYR A 61 -45.52 25.59 -31.55
C TYR A 61 -44.53 26.75 -31.35
N MET A 62 -44.30 27.44 -32.45
CA MET A 62 -43.42 28.58 -32.68
C MET A 62 -43.78 29.81 -31.83
N LEU A 63 -42.76 30.56 -31.41
CA LEU A 63 -42.85 31.95 -30.92
C LEU A 63 -42.52 32.95 -32.04
N PRO A 64 -43.18 34.11 -32.08
CA PRO A 64 -42.58 35.36 -32.55
C PRO A 64 -42.63 36.49 -31.49
N PRO A 65 -41.93 37.63 -31.70
CA PRO A 65 -41.04 38.17 -30.66
C PRO A 65 -41.39 39.55 -30.07
N SER A 66 -40.65 39.87 -28.99
CA SER A 66 -40.25 41.21 -28.50
C SER A 66 -41.29 42.10 -27.77
N LEU A 67 -41.02 42.45 -26.51
CA LEU A 67 -40.51 43.78 -26.07
C LEU A 67 -40.64 44.01 -24.55
N HIS A 68 -39.56 44.54 -23.98
CA HIS A 68 -39.45 45.46 -22.84
C HIS A 68 -39.70 45.02 -21.37
N ALA A 69 -38.64 45.24 -20.58
CA ALA A 69 -38.55 45.42 -19.12
C ALA A 69 -39.37 46.67 -18.67
N PRO A 70 -39.53 47.04 -17.35
CA PRO A 70 -38.60 46.83 -16.24
C PRO A 70 -39.20 46.52 -14.84
N GLU A 71 -38.30 46.34 -13.87
CA GLU A 71 -38.51 46.21 -12.41
C GLU A 71 -39.27 47.41 -11.78
N PRO A 72 -39.69 47.35 -10.49
CA PRO A 72 -38.77 47.73 -9.40
C PRO A 72 -38.97 47.07 -8.00
N LYS A 73 -37.83 46.96 -7.30
CA LYS A 73 -37.53 47.29 -5.88
C LYS A 73 -38.52 46.95 -4.74
N GLY A 74 -37.97 46.32 -3.69
CA GLY A 74 -37.89 46.99 -2.38
C GLY A 74 -38.22 46.18 -1.10
N LEU A 75 -37.33 46.35 -0.10
CA LEU A 75 -37.47 46.19 1.37
C LEU A 75 -37.54 44.76 1.95
N ALA A 76 -36.55 44.28 2.71
CA ALA A 76 -36.06 44.67 4.05
C ALA A 76 -36.96 44.23 5.22
N SER A 77 -36.44 43.38 6.11
CA SER A 77 -36.45 43.52 7.59
C SER A 77 -35.98 42.24 8.29
N GLY A 78 -35.23 42.42 9.37
CA GLY A 78 -34.63 41.38 10.21
C GLY A 78 -35.54 40.90 11.39
N PRO A 79 -34.94 40.31 12.45
CA PRO A 79 -35.45 39.15 13.24
C PRO A 79 -36.16 39.59 14.56
N PRO A 80 -36.61 38.73 15.53
CA PRO A 80 -35.77 37.85 16.38
C PRO A 80 -36.42 36.56 17.01
N ALA A 81 -35.55 35.73 17.59
CA ALA A 81 -35.61 34.91 18.83
C ALA A 81 -36.91 34.25 19.38
N GLY A 82 -36.80 32.97 19.77
CA GLY A 82 -37.46 32.43 21.00
C GLY A 82 -37.99 30.97 20.93
N PRO A 83 -38.00 30.19 22.05
CA PRO A 83 -37.88 28.72 22.06
C PRO A 83 -39.15 27.95 22.52
N LEU A 84 -39.15 26.60 22.39
CA LEU A 84 -39.76 25.54 23.25
C LEU A 84 -40.23 24.31 22.44
N GLY A 85 -40.06 23.10 22.97
CA GLY A 85 -40.79 21.92 22.47
C GLY A 85 -40.16 20.55 22.75
N ASP A 86 -40.31 20.08 23.98
CA ASP A 86 -39.99 18.76 24.53
C ASP A 86 -41.05 17.71 24.11
N PHE A 87 -40.68 16.51 23.64
CA PHE A 87 -41.48 15.26 23.55
C PHE A 87 -40.54 14.15 23.04
N GLY A 88 -40.29 13.00 23.68
CA GLY A 88 -41.10 12.20 24.59
C GLY A 88 -41.40 10.85 23.92
N ALA A 89 -40.55 9.84 24.16
CA ALA A 89 -40.70 8.47 23.65
C ALA A 89 -41.84 7.70 24.36
N PRO A 90 -42.50 6.71 23.73
CA PRO A 90 -43.36 5.78 24.45
C PRO A 90 -42.69 4.41 24.64
N ALA A 91 -42.73 3.93 25.88
CA ALA A 91 -42.50 2.55 26.32
C ALA A 91 -43.81 1.95 26.83
N LEU A 92 -44.05 0.64 26.65
CA LEU A 92 -44.98 -0.23 27.40
C LEU A 92 -44.78 -1.72 26.94
N PRO A 93 -45.19 -2.78 27.68
CA PRO A 93 -44.80 -3.15 29.04
C PRO A 93 -44.53 -4.67 29.25
N MET A 94 -44.20 -5.00 30.50
CA MET A 94 -43.86 -6.27 31.18
C MET A 94 -44.82 -7.48 31.05
N ALA A 95 -44.26 -8.69 31.21
CA ALA A 95 -44.73 -9.69 32.21
C ALA A 95 -43.69 -10.80 32.49
N MET A 96 -43.39 -11.03 33.77
CA MET A 96 -42.65 -12.17 34.34
C MET A 96 -43.63 -13.20 34.92
N PRO A 97 -43.17 -14.41 35.27
CA PRO A 97 -43.19 -14.78 36.70
C PRO A 97 -41.91 -15.45 37.23
N GLY A 98 -41.58 -15.18 38.50
CA GLY A 98 -40.61 -15.94 39.33
C GLY A 98 -41.19 -17.28 39.80
N ALA A 99 -40.55 -18.13 40.63
CA ALA A 99 -39.38 -18.06 41.50
C ALA A 99 -38.94 -19.52 41.87
N HIS A 100 -37.98 -19.66 42.80
CA HIS A 100 -37.49 -20.86 43.55
C HIS A 100 -36.11 -21.43 43.14
N GLY A 101 -35.11 -21.37 44.05
CA GLY A 101 -33.74 -21.96 43.95
C GLY A 101 -33.66 -23.43 44.44
N PRO A 102 -32.53 -23.99 44.97
CA PRO A 102 -31.11 -23.60 44.95
C PRO A 102 -30.15 -24.71 44.39
N LEU A 103 -28.84 -24.48 44.54
CA LEU A 103 -27.62 -25.18 44.07
C LEU A 103 -27.49 -26.72 44.23
N ALA A 104 -26.87 -27.36 43.23
CA ALA A 104 -26.04 -28.59 43.29
C ALA A 104 -25.01 -28.48 42.12
N GLY A 105 -23.70 -28.71 42.23
CA GLY A 105 -22.96 -29.70 43.01
C GLY A 105 -22.33 -30.71 42.04
N TYR A 106 -21.36 -30.31 41.20
CA TYR A 106 -20.66 -31.23 40.30
C TYR A 106 -19.29 -31.63 40.87
N LEU A 107 -19.24 -32.88 41.33
CA LEU A 107 -18.06 -33.62 41.79
C LEU A 107 -17.18 -34.03 40.60
N TYR A 108 -15.88 -33.75 40.68
CA TYR A 108 -14.84 -34.36 39.82
C TYR A 108 -14.36 -35.68 40.46
N PRO A 109 -14.16 -36.76 39.71
CA PRO A 109 -13.64 -38.01 40.27
C PRO A 109 -12.11 -37.96 40.44
N THR A 110 -11.68 -38.31 41.64
CA THR A 110 -10.30 -38.52 42.09
C THR A 110 -9.73 -39.83 41.53
N PHE A 111 -8.50 -39.81 41.02
CA PHE A 111 -7.68 -41.02 40.82
C PHE A 111 -6.38 -40.93 41.64
N PRO A 112 -5.86 -42.07 42.13
CA PRO A 112 -4.94 -42.13 43.26
C PRO A 112 -3.48 -41.88 42.88
N GLY A 113 -2.76 -41.23 43.79
CA GLY A 113 -1.38 -40.81 43.62
C GLY A 113 -0.35 -41.94 43.60
N ARG A 114 0.73 -41.68 42.86
CA ARG A 114 2.07 -42.17 43.18
C ARG A 114 2.96 -40.95 43.40
N ALA A 115 3.55 -40.88 44.60
CA ALA A 115 4.49 -39.85 44.99
C ALA A 115 5.79 -40.00 44.18
N ILE A 116 6.21 -38.92 43.51
CA ILE A 116 7.57 -38.77 42.97
C ILE A 116 8.25 -37.70 43.83
N LYS A 117 9.22 -38.13 44.64
CA LYS A 117 10.09 -37.25 45.42
C LYS A 117 11.07 -36.57 44.44
N SER A 118 11.04 -35.25 44.34
CA SER A 118 12.10 -34.48 43.70
C SER A 118 13.19 -34.17 44.73
N GLU A 119 14.38 -34.72 44.54
CA GLU A 119 15.58 -34.30 45.25
C GLU A 119 16.17 -33.09 44.50
N TYR A 120 16.12 -31.91 45.11
CA TYR A 120 16.88 -30.73 44.70
C TYR A 120 17.64 -30.24 45.93
N PRO A 121 18.98 -30.22 45.93
CA PRO A 121 19.74 -29.51 46.94
C PRO A 121 19.91 -28.05 46.52
N GLU A 122 19.35 -27.12 47.30
CA GLU A 122 19.83 -25.74 47.37
C GLU A 122 21.07 -25.69 48.28
N PRO A 123 22.14 -25.03 47.83
CA PRO A 123 23.05 -24.37 48.75
C PRO A 123 23.21 -22.90 48.34
N TYR A 124 22.53 -22.01 49.08
CA TYR A 124 22.86 -20.58 49.09
C TYR A 124 23.83 -20.31 50.24
N ALA A 125 25.08 -19.99 49.93
CA ALA A 125 25.98 -19.29 50.84
C ALA A 125 27.18 -18.71 50.08
N SER A 126 27.09 -17.46 49.59
CA SER A 126 28.20 -16.49 49.49
C SER A 126 27.71 -15.15 48.89
N PRO A 127 28.09 -13.98 49.44
CA PRO A 127 27.75 -12.68 48.85
C PRO A 127 28.79 -12.27 47.78
N PRO A 128 28.40 -11.66 46.63
CA PRO A 128 29.37 -11.17 45.66
C PRO A 128 29.91 -9.77 46.03
N GLN A 129 31.23 -9.63 45.94
CA GLN A 129 31.96 -8.35 45.94
C GLN A 129 31.71 -7.58 44.63
N PRO A 130 31.74 -6.24 44.60
CA PRO A 130 31.52 -5.46 43.39
C PRO A 130 32.78 -5.44 42.50
N GLY A 131 32.67 -5.97 41.29
CA GLY A 131 33.66 -5.81 40.22
C GLY A 131 33.57 -4.43 39.53
N PRO A 132 34.59 -4.03 38.75
CA PRO A 132 34.67 -2.69 38.16
C PRO A 132 33.63 -2.50 37.04
N PRO A 133 33.21 -1.25 36.75
CA PRO A 133 32.18 -1.00 35.75
C PRO A 133 32.73 -1.27 34.37
N TYR A 134 32.23 -2.33 33.72
CA TYR A 134 32.38 -2.49 32.29
C TYR A 134 31.61 -1.37 31.59
N GLY A 135 32.33 -0.57 30.80
CA GLY A 135 31.74 0.44 29.93
C GLY A 135 30.73 -0.20 28.98
N TYR A 136 29.53 0.35 28.98
CA TYR A 136 28.55 0.11 27.93
C TYR A 136 29.16 0.54 26.59
N PRO A 137 29.17 -0.30 25.54
CA PRO A 137 29.26 0.21 24.19
C PRO A 137 28.00 1.02 23.91
N GLU A 138 28.17 2.15 23.22
CA GLU A 138 27.12 3.03 22.72
C GLU A 138 25.97 2.27 22.02
N PRO A 139 24.76 2.84 22.00
CA PRO A 139 23.59 2.18 21.44
C PRO A 139 23.74 2.03 19.92
N PHE A 140 24.00 0.81 19.46
CA PHE A 140 23.60 0.40 18.12
C PHE A 140 22.06 0.39 18.07
N SER A 141 21.50 1.22 17.19
CA SER A 141 20.05 1.34 16.93
C SER A 141 19.47 0.14 16.16
N GLY A 142 19.78 -1.09 16.61
CA GLY A 142 19.16 -2.32 16.14
C GLY A 142 18.51 -3.01 17.33
N GLY A 143 17.18 -3.04 17.38
CA GLY A 143 16.47 -3.83 18.38
C GLY A 143 16.87 -5.32 18.27
N PRO A 144 16.73 -6.11 19.35
CA PRO A 144 16.97 -7.55 19.27
C PRO A 144 16.02 -8.17 18.23
N GLY A 145 16.56 -8.82 17.19
CA GLY A 145 15.78 -9.58 16.21
C GLY A 145 15.63 -8.96 14.81
N VAL A 146 16.36 -7.90 14.46
CA VAL A 146 16.34 -7.37 13.07
C VAL A 146 17.27 -8.19 12.16
N PRO A 147 16.78 -8.73 11.01
CA PRO A 147 17.62 -9.45 10.05
C PRO A 147 18.77 -8.61 9.49
N GLU A 148 19.93 -9.25 9.29
CA GLU A 148 21.16 -8.60 8.80
C GLU A 148 20.96 -7.82 7.49
N LEU A 149 20.16 -8.37 6.56
CA LEU A 149 19.84 -7.69 5.31
C LEU A 149 19.19 -6.32 5.56
N ILE A 150 18.24 -6.23 6.50
CA ILE A 150 17.54 -4.99 6.83
C ILE A 150 18.51 -4.00 7.49
N LEU A 151 19.38 -4.46 8.39
CA LEU A 151 20.41 -3.62 9.00
C LEU A 151 21.35 -3.02 7.95
N GLN A 152 21.77 -3.81 6.96
CA GLN A 152 22.60 -3.33 5.86
C GLN A 152 21.86 -2.33 4.97
N LEU A 153 20.57 -2.56 4.69
CA LEU A 153 19.76 -1.61 3.91
C LEU A 153 19.55 -0.29 4.63
N LEU A 154 19.33 -0.31 5.95
CA LEU A 154 19.18 0.91 6.75
C LEU A 154 20.43 1.80 6.69
N GLN A 155 21.63 1.21 6.66
CA GLN A 155 22.89 1.96 6.55
C GLN A 155 23.06 2.66 5.20
N LEU A 156 22.37 2.19 4.16
CA LEU A 156 22.42 2.75 2.81
C LEU A 156 21.32 3.78 2.55
N GLU A 157 20.27 3.78 3.36
CA GLU A 157 19.14 4.67 3.22
C GLU A 157 19.53 6.10 3.63
N PRO A 158 19.48 7.08 2.71
CA PRO A 158 19.86 8.45 3.03
C PRO A 158 18.88 9.08 4.03
N GLU A 159 19.37 10.06 4.79
CA GLU A 159 18.49 10.89 5.63
C GLU A 159 17.64 11.82 4.76
N GLU A 160 16.35 11.91 5.08
CA GLU A 160 15.37 12.68 4.29
C GLU A 160 15.77 14.16 4.19
N ASP A 161 16.31 14.74 5.27
CA ASP A 161 16.77 16.13 5.28
C ASP A 161 17.98 16.35 4.35
N GLN A 162 18.87 15.36 4.22
CA GLN A 162 20.00 15.43 3.30
C GLN A 162 19.52 15.34 1.84
N VAL A 163 18.57 14.45 1.55
CA VAL A 163 17.96 14.35 0.21
C VAL A 163 17.23 15.65 -0.14
N ARG A 164 16.44 16.20 0.80
CA ARG A 164 15.75 17.49 0.65
C ARG A 164 16.74 18.60 0.31
N ALA A 165 17.79 18.77 1.12
CA ALA A 165 18.79 19.82 0.93
C ALA A 165 19.47 19.71 -0.43
N ARG A 166 19.85 18.48 -0.84
CA ARG A 166 20.46 18.22 -2.16
C ARG A 166 19.51 18.62 -3.29
N ILE A 167 18.26 18.15 -3.27
CA ILE A 167 17.29 18.42 -4.33
C ILE A 167 16.96 19.91 -4.40
N VAL A 168 16.73 20.57 -3.26
CA VAL A 168 16.49 22.01 -3.21
C VAL A 168 17.68 22.79 -3.80
N GLY A 169 18.91 22.41 -3.47
CA GLY A 169 20.12 22.98 -4.08
C GLY A 169 20.14 22.82 -5.60
N CYS A 170 19.89 21.61 -6.11
CA CYS A 170 19.85 21.34 -7.55
C CYS A 170 18.73 22.11 -8.29
N LEU A 171 17.61 22.41 -7.63
CA LEU A 171 16.51 23.17 -8.23
C LEU A 171 16.76 24.69 -8.26
N GLN A 172 17.58 25.21 -7.33
CA GLN A 172 17.94 26.62 -7.21
C GLN A 172 19.13 27.04 -8.09
N GLU A 173 19.94 26.08 -8.57
CA GLU A 173 21.04 26.35 -9.51
C GLU A 173 20.54 27.23 -10.68
N PRO A 174 21.08 28.46 -10.84
CA PRO A 174 20.55 29.40 -11.81
C PRO A 174 20.72 28.83 -13.20
N ALA A 175 19.61 28.67 -13.93
CA ALA A 175 19.65 28.43 -15.36
C ALA A 175 20.43 29.59 -15.99
N LYS A 176 21.70 29.36 -16.36
CA LYS A 176 22.54 30.35 -17.03
C LYS A 176 21.79 30.85 -18.26
N GLY A 177 21.16 32.02 -18.17
CA GLY A 177 20.76 32.82 -19.32
C GLY A 177 19.28 33.12 -19.58
N ARG A 178 18.29 32.88 -18.68
CA ARG A 178 16.94 33.45 -18.86
C ARG A 178 16.26 33.84 -17.53
N PRO A 179 15.55 34.99 -17.47
CA PRO A 179 14.87 35.48 -16.26
C PRO A 179 13.44 34.90 -16.07
N ASP A 180 12.97 34.01 -16.95
CA ASP A 180 11.63 33.42 -16.77
C ASP A 180 11.65 32.35 -15.68
N GLN A 181 10.86 32.56 -14.62
CA GLN A 181 10.59 31.52 -13.65
C GLN A 181 9.95 30.31 -14.37
N PRO A 182 10.52 29.10 -14.22
CA PRO A 182 9.95 27.91 -14.82
C PRO A 182 8.53 27.69 -14.29
N ALA A 183 7.59 27.39 -15.19
CA ALA A 183 6.20 27.11 -14.83
C ALA A 183 6.13 26.03 -13.72
N PRO A 184 5.17 26.10 -12.77
CA PRO A 184 5.12 25.20 -11.61
C PRO A 184 5.24 23.70 -11.98
N PHE A 185 4.58 23.28 -13.07
CA PHE A 185 4.68 21.91 -13.56
C PHE A 185 6.11 21.51 -13.98
N SER A 186 6.84 22.40 -14.66
CA SER A 186 8.23 22.13 -15.07
C SER A 186 9.19 22.03 -13.87
N LEU A 187 8.90 22.73 -12.77
CA LEU A 187 9.64 22.58 -11.52
C LEU A 187 9.36 21.21 -10.88
N LEU A 188 8.11 20.75 -10.88
CA LEU A 188 7.74 19.42 -10.40
C LEU A 188 8.40 18.30 -11.22
N CYS A 189 8.47 18.44 -12.55
CA CYS A 189 9.20 17.48 -13.39
C CYS A 189 10.69 17.42 -13.04
N ARG A 190 11.36 18.57 -12.88
CA ARG A 190 12.77 18.62 -12.45
C ARG A 190 12.97 18.03 -11.06
N MET A 191 12.03 18.28 -10.14
CA MET A 191 12.06 17.69 -8.81
C MET A 191 11.96 16.16 -8.87
N ALA A 192 11.08 15.62 -9.71
CA ALA A 192 10.94 14.18 -9.91
C ALA A 192 12.19 13.55 -10.56
N ASP A 193 12.82 14.22 -11.53
CA ASP A 193 14.11 13.81 -12.10
C ASP A 193 15.19 13.73 -11.01
N GLN A 194 15.33 14.76 -10.18
CA GLN A 194 16.32 14.79 -9.10
C GLN A 194 16.04 13.74 -8.02
N THR A 195 14.76 13.47 -7.74
CA THR A 195 14.36 12.38 -6.84
C THR A 195 14.79 11.03 -7.42
N PHE A 196 14.55 10.80 -8.71
CA PHE A 196 14.97 9.56 -9.36
C PHE A 196 16.50 9.41 -9.42
N ILE A 197 17.25 10.49 -9.65
CA ILE A 197 18.72 10.47 -9.57
C ILE A 197 19.18 10.05 -8.16
N SER A 198 18.54 10.56 -7.11
CA SER A 198 18.83 10.14 -5.72
C SER A 198 18.55 8.64 -5.51
N ILE A 199 17.46 8.12 -6.08
CA ILE A 199 17.14 6.68 -6.06
C ILE A 199 18.20 5.86 -6.81
N VAL A 200 18.67 6.33 -7.96
CA VAL A 200 19.75 5.66 -8.71
C VAL A 200 21.06 5.63 -7.89
N ASP A 201 21.41 6.72 -7.22
CA ASP A 201 22.58 6.78 -6.33
C ASP A 201 22.46 5.85 -5.12
N TRP A 202 21.24 5.67 -4.59
CA TRP A 202 20.95 4.63 -3.59
C TRP A 202 21.15 3.22 -4.17
N ALA A 203 20.52 2.91 -5.32
CA ALA A 203 20.59 1.60 -5.94
C ALA A 203 22.03 1.18 -6.24
N ARG A 204 22.86 2.09 -6.75
CA ARG A 204 24.29 1.85 -7.02
C ARG A 204 25.12 1.47 -5.80
N ARG A 205 24.66 1.81 -4.59
CA ARG A 205 25.32 1.46 -3.32
C ARG A 205 24.75 0.18 -2.69
N CYS A 206 23.56 -0.26 -3.11
CA CYS A 206 22.94 -1.49 -2.65
C CYS A 206 23.85 -2.70 -2.90
N MET A 207 23.93 -3.56 -1.87
CA MET A 207 24.44 -4.93 -2.01
C MET A 207 23.74 -5.63 -3.18
N VAL A 208 24.42 -6.59 -3.80
CA VAL A 208 23.97 -7.29 -5.01
C VAL A 208 23.95 -6.36 -6.23
N PHE A 209 23.26 -5.22 -6.19
CA PHE A 209 23.12 -4.30 -7.33
C PHE A 209 24.48 -3.79 -7.81
N LYS A 210 25.35 -3.37 -6.87
CA LYS A 210 26.70 -2.89 -7.17
C LYS A 210 27.62 -3.93 -7.82
N GLU A 211 27.26 -5.22 -7.73
CA GLU A 211 28.02 -6.34 -8.30
C GLU A 211 27.51 -6.75 -9.68
N LEU A 212 26.35 -6.24 -10.09
CA LEU A 212 25.78 -6.50 -11.41
C LEU A 212 26.48 -5.70 -12.50
N GLU A 213 26.51 -6.25 -13.70
CA GLU A 213 26.92 -5.51 -14.89
C GLU A 213 25.95 -4.36 -15.19
N VAL A 214 26.44 -3.32 -15.86
CA VAL A 214 25.65 -2.12 -16.20
C VAL A 214 24.37 -2.49 -16.98
N ALA A 215 24.42 -3.51 -17.85
CA ALA A 215 23.25 -3.98 -18.58
C ALA A 215 22.12 -4.49 -17.66
N ASP A 216 22.47 -5.31 -16.66
CA ASP A 216 21.51 -5.81 -15.68
C ASP A 216 21.01 -4.67 -14.77
N GLN A 217 21.91 -3.77 -14.35
CA GLN A 217 21.55 -2.59 -13.54
C GLN A 217 20.52 -1.70 -14.27
N MET A 218 20.76 -1.42 -15.55
CA MET A 218 19.86 -0.63 -16.38
C MET A 218 18.52 -1.35 -16.57
N THR A 219 18.55 -2.66 -16.84
CA THR A 219 17.32 -3.46 -17.02
C THR A 219 16.45 -3.46 -15.76
N LEU A 220 17.06 -3.60 -14.58
CA LEU A 220 16.35 -3.52 -13.30
C LEU A 220 15.74 -2.12 -13.07
N LEU A 221 16.51 -1.05 -13.27
CA LEU A 221 16.02 0.33 -13.08
C LEU A 221 14.92 0.70 -14.09
N GLN A 222 15.09 0.33 -15.36
CA GLN A 222 14.07 0.50 -16.39
C GLN A 222 12.78 -0.25 -16.06
N ASN A 223 12.89 -1.37 -15.33
CA ASN A 223 11.71 -2.09 -14.86
C ASN A 223 10.92 -1.33 -13.79
N CYS A 224 11.62 -0.83 -12.75
CA CYS A 224 10.98 -0.42 -11.49
C CYS A 224 11.06 1.09 -11.16
N TRP A 225 11.64 1.94 -12.01
CA TRP A 225 11.86 3.37 -11.70
C TRP A 225 10.62 4.10 -11.17
N SER A 226 9.47 3.84 -11.78
CA SER A 226 8.19 4.45 -11.42
C SER A 226 7.63 3.87 -10.12
N GLU A 227 7.81 2.58 -9.88
CA GLU A 227 7.39 1.92 -8.64
C GLU A 227 8.19 2.48 -7.45
N LEU A 228 9.49 2.71 -7.63
CA LEU A 228 10.34 3.33 -6.61
C LEU A 228 9.94 4.78 -6.32
N LEU A 229 9.66 5.60 -7.35
CA LEU A 229 9.20 6.98 -7.15
C LEU A 229 7.85 7.06 -6.44
N VAL A 230 6.89 6.22 -6.85
CA VAL A 230 5.57 6.15 -6.21
C VAL A 230 5.70 5.69 -4.76
N PHE A 231 6.49 4.66 -4.50
CA PHE A 231 6.67 4.13 -3.15
C PHE A 231 7.40 5.11 -2.23
N ASP A 232 8.43 5.81 -2.73
CA ASP A 232 9.10 6.91 -2.03
C ASP A 232 8.12 8.03 -1.67
N HIS A 233 7.26 8.44 -2.61
CA HIS A 233 6.23 9.44 -2.35
C HIS A 233 5.25 8.99 -1.25
N ILE A 234 4.75 7.76 -1.34
CA ILE A 234 3.82 7.16 -0.36
C ILE A 234 4.45 7.15 1.03
N TYR A 235 5.67 6.63 1.17
CA TYR A 235 6.33 6.55 2.46
C TYR A 235 6.55 7.93 3.08
N ARG A 236 6.91 8.94 2.28
CA ARG A 236 6.97 10.34 2.74
C ARG A 236 5.65 10.84 3.30
N GLN A 237 4.52 10.48 2.70
CA GLN A 237 3.21 10.89 3.22
C GLN A 237 2.86 10.18 4.53
N ILE A 238 3.24 8.90 4.67
CA ILE A 238 3.07 8.15 5.93
C ILE A 238 3.86 8.84 7.06
N GLN A 239 5.10 9.23 6.80
CA GLN A 239 5.93 9.96 7.78
C GLN A 239 5.41 11.37 8.06
N HIS A 240 4.82 12.03 7.05
CA HIS A 240 4.22 13.35 7.22
C HIS A 240 3.00 13.33 8.14
N GLY A 241 2.14 12.31 8.00
CA GLY A 241 1.02 12.06 8.92
C GLY A 241 -0.05 13.16 8.99
N LYS A 242 -0.08 14.08 8.01
CA LYS A 242 -1.05 15.18 7.95
C LYS A 242 -2.11 14.92 6.88
N GLU A 243 -3.36 14.81 7.32
CA GLU A 243 -4.50 14.71 6.42
C GLU A 243 -4.76 16.05 5.72
N GLY A 244 -5.26 16.00 4.48
CA GLY A 244 -5.61 17.21 3.73
C GLY A 244 -4.47 17.89 3.00
N SER A 245 -3.20 17.49 3.22
CA SER A 245 -2.05 18.00 2.47
C SER A 245 -1.06 16.91 2.06
N ILE A 246 -0.26 17.21 1.04
CA ILE A 246 0.83 16.37 0.54
C ILE A 246 2.17 17.07 0.75
N LEU A 247 3.14 16.33 1.26
CA LEU A 247 4.51 16.78 1.45
C LEU A 247 5.36 16.39 0.23
N LEU A 248 5.94 17.39 -0.44
CA LEU A 248 6.90 17.20 -1.52
C LEU A 248 8.31 16.96 -0.94
N VAL A 249 9.19 16.33 -1.72
CA VAL A 249 10.58 16.05 -1.29
C VAL A 249 11.38 17.32 -0.97
N THR A 250 10.97 18.47 -1.50
CA THR A 250 11.55 19.80 -1.18
C THR A 250 11.17 20.31 0.20
N GLY A 251 10.26 19.63 0.91
CA GLY A 251 9.64 20.10 2.15
C GLY A 251 8.46 21.03 1.93
N GLN A 252 8.06 21.29 0.68
CA GLN A 252 6.86 22.07 0.39
C GLN A 252 5.60 21.25 0.67
N GLU A 253 4.67 21.82 1.43
CA GLU A 253 3.34 21.26 1.62
C GLU A 253 2.37 21.84 0.58
N VAL A 254 1.57 20.97 -0.03
CA VAL A 254 0.50 21.34 -0.97
C VAL A 254 -0.83 20.82 -0.45
N GLU A 255 -1.79 21.71 -0.22
CA GLU A 255 -3.14 21.33 0.21
C GLU A 255 -3.84 20.53 -0.90
N LEU A 256 -4.56 19.46 -0.54
CA LEU A 256 -5.34 18.65 -1.47
C LEU A 256 -6.42 19.46 -2.19
N SER A 257 -6.95 20.50 -1.54
CA SER A 257 -7.86 21.48 -2.16
C SER A 257 -7.20 22.23 -3.32
N THR A 258 -5.91 22.56 -3.20
CA THR A 258 -5.12 23.17 -4.28
C THR A 258 -4.94 22.18 -5.44
N VAL A 259 -4.66 20.92 -5.13
CA VAL A 259 -4.59 19.85 -6.15
C VAL A 259 -5.93 19.72 -6.86
N ALA A 260 -7.05 19.66 -6.14
CA ALA A 260 -8.37 19.56 -6.75
C ALA A 260 -8.72 20.75 -7.66
N ALA A 261 -8.24 21.95 -7.32
CA ALA A 261 -8.48 23.16 -8.11
C ALA A 261 -7.58 23.28 -9.35
N GLN A 262 -6.33 22.78 -9.29
CA GLN A 262 -5.31 23.03 -10.31
C GLN A 262 -4.95 21.79 -11.14
N ALA A 263 -5.16 20.59 -10.61
CA ALA A 263 -4.84 19.35 -11.29
C ALA A 263 -5.96 18.95 -12.26
N GLY A 264 -5.58 18.46 -13.44
CA GLY A 264 -6.51 17.74 -14.31
C GLY A 264 -7.00 16.45 -13.65
N SER A 265 -8.13 15.92 -14.13
CA SER A 265 -8.80 14.73 -13.57
C SER A 265 -7.89 13.52 -13.37
N LEU A 266 -6.98 13.27 -14.32
CA LEU A 266 -6.02 12.16 -14.24
C LEU A 266 -5.07 12.29 -13.05
N LEU A 267 -4.47 13.47 -12.86
CA LEU A 267 -3.55 13.72 -11.75
C LEU A 267 -4.29 13.74 -10.42
N HIS A 268 -5.47 14.37 -10.36
CA HIS A 268 -6.29 14.38 -9.16
C HIS A 268 -6.67 12.96 -8.70
N SER A 269 -7.12 12.11 -9.63
CA SER A 269 -7.43 10.70 -9.32
C SER A 269 -6.20 9.93 -8.85
N LEU A 270 -5.04 10.14 -9.48
CA LEU A 270 -3.78 9.50 -9.08
C LEU A 270 -3.38 9.89 -7.64
N VAL A 271 -3.48 11.19 -7.30
CA VAL A 271 -3.17 11.69 -5.96
C VAL A 271 -4.11 11.09 -4.91
N LEU A 272 -5.42 11.07 -5.17
CA LEU A 272 -6.39 10.49 -4.21
C LEU A 272 -6.14 8.99 -3.99
N ARG A 273 -5.89 8.23 -5.05
CA ARG A 273 -5.55 6.80 -4.92
C ARG A 273 -4.23 6.56 -4.18
N ALA A 274 -3.25 7.44 -4.36
CA ALA A 274 -2.02 7.37 -3.56
C ALA A 274 -2.31 7.62 -2.08
N GLN A 275 -3.19 8.57 -1.75
CA GLN A 275 -3.62 8.84 -0.36
C GLN A 275 -4.38 7.65 0.27
N GLU A 276 -5.21 6.93 -0.50
CA GLU A 276 -5.86 5.69 -0.04
C GLU A 276 -4.81 4.64 0.39
N LEU A 277 -3.76 4.45 -0.41
CA LEU A 277 -2.68 3.52 -0.09
C LEU A 277 -1.82 4.00 1.09
N VAL A 278 -1.63 5.31 1.24
CA VAL A 278 -0.97 5.91 2.42
C VAL A 278 -1.74 5.54 3.69
N LEU A 279 -3.08 5.68 3.68
CA LEU A 279 -3.92 5.32 4.82
C LEU A 279 -3.84 3.82 5.13
N GLN A 280 -3.85 2.96 4.11
CA GLN A 280 -3.71 1.51 4.27
C GLN A 280 -2.36 1.12 4.90
N LEU A 281 -1.25 1.67 4.42
CA LEU A 281 0.08 1.39 4.95
C LEU A 281 0.31 2.02 6.33
N HIS A 282 -0.28 3.18 6.60
CA HIS A 282 -0.29 3.77 7.94
C HIS A 282 -1.06 2.90 8.94
N ALA A 283 -2.23 2.37 8.55
CA ALA A 283 -3.00 1.44 9.38
C ALA A 283 -2.25 0.12 9.64
N LEU A 284 -1.43 -0.32 8.68
CA LEU A 284 -0.51 -1.45 8.86
C LEU A 284 0.71 -1.13 9.73
N GLN A 285 0.91 0.14 10.12
CA GLN A 285 2.09 0.58 10.85
C GLN A 285 3.37 0.25 10.06
N LEU A 286 3.40 0.60 8.76
CA LEU A 286 4.61 0.47 7.96
C LEU A 286 5.75 1.27 8.60
N ASP A 287 6.83 0.59 8.96
CA ASP A 287 8.02 1.21 9.55
C ASP A 287 9.18 1.37 8.56
N ARG A 288 10.31 1.92 9.03
CA ARG A 288 11.49 2.18 8.20
C ARG A 288 12.17 0.88 7.75
N GLN A 289 12.17 -0.15 8.58
CA GLN A 289 12.77 -1.46 8.32
C GLN A 289 12.04 -2.17 7.17
N GLU A 290 10.71 -2.19 7.23
CA GLU A 290 9.84 -2.72 6.19
C GLU A 290 9.97 -1.90 4.91
N PHE A 291 10.00 -0.56 5.01
CA PHE A 291 10.18 0.33 3.87
C PHE A 291 11.47 0.05 3.09
N VAL A 292 12.63 -0.01 3.74
CA VAL A 292 13.91 -0.25 3.02
C VAL A 292 13.94 -1.64 2.40
N CYS A 293 13.34 -2.63 3.06
CA CYS A 293 13.25 -4.00 2.54
C CYS A 293 12.30 -4.08 1.33
N LEU A 294 11.16 -3.38 1.37
CA LEU A 294 10.22 -3.28 0.26
C LEU A 294 10.81 -2.52 -0.92
N LYS A 295 11.58 -1.44 -0.70
CA LYS A 295 12.35 -0.78 -1.77
C LYS A 295 13.31 -1.74 -2.46
N PHE A 296 14.01 -2.57 -1.69
CA PHE A 296 14.91 -3.59 -2.24
C PHE A 296 14.14 -4.66 -3.03
N LEU A 297 12.99 -5.12 -2.54
CA LEU A 297 12.11 -6.04 -3.27
C LEU A 297 11.59 -5.44 -4.58
N ILE A 298 11.23 -4.16 -4.61
CA ILE A 298 10.83 -3.45 -5.83
C ILE A 298 12.00 -3.41 -6.82
N LEU A 299 13.20 -3.04 -6.38
CA LEU A 299 14.41 -2.96 -7.20
C LEU A 299 14.72 -4.30 -7.89
N PHE A 300 14.57 -5.40 -7.16
CA PHE A 300 14.78 -6.76 -7.66
C PHE A 300 13.49 -7.48 -8.04
N SER A 301 12.41 -6.79 -8.39
CA SER A 301 11.11 -7.42 -8.71
C SER A 301 11.03 -8.08 -10.09
N LEU A 302 12.02 -7.86 -10.96
CA LEU A 302 12.04 -8.39 -12.32
C LEU A 302 12.27 -9.91 -12.32
N ASP A 303 11.60 -10.62 -13.23
CA ASP A 303 11.86 -12.04 -13.46
C ASP A 303 13.30 -12.24 -13.92
N VAL A 304 14.04 -13.09 -13.21
CA VAL A 304 15.48 -13.27 -13.40
C VAL A 304 15.86 -13.67 -14.82
N LYS A 305 14.95 -14.27 -15.59
CA LYS A 305 15.18 -14.66 -17.00
C LYS A 305 15.52 -13.51 -17.95
N PHE A 306 15.32 -12.26 -17.52
CA PHE A 306 15.64 -11.06 -18.29
C PHE A 306 17.00 -10.46 -17.93
N LEU A 307 17.78 -11.13 -17.09
CA LEU A 307 19.07 -10.65 -16.58
C LEU A 307 20.17 -11.63 -16.96
N ASN A 308 21.42 -11.22 -16.89
CA ASN A 308 22.54 -12.13 -17.12
C ASN A 308 22.87 -12.92 -15.85
N ASN A 309 22.91 -12.25 -14.69
CA ASN A 309 23.28 -12.90 -13.43
C ASN A 309 22.05 -13.40 -12.64
N HIS A 310 21.42 -14.47 -13.15
CA HIS A 310 20.20 -15.03 -12.55
C HIS A 310 20.36 -15.45 -11.09
N SER A 311 21.48 -16.08 -10.74
CA SER A 311 21.67 -16.67 -9.41
C SER A 311 21.78 -15.61 -8.33
N LEU A 312 22.53 -14.54 -8.61
CA LEU A 312 22.74 -13.46 -7.65
C LEU A 312 21.44 -12.71 -7.35
N VAL A 313 20.64 -12.41 -8.38
CA VAL A 313 19.36 -11.71 -8.22
C VAL A 313 18.32 -12.59 -7.53
N LYS A 314 18.27 -13.88 -7.87
CA LYS A 314 17.34 -14.82 -7.24
C LYS A 314 17.63 -14.98 -5.74
N ASP A 315 18.90 -15.12 -5.37
CA ASP A 315 19.32 -15.18 -3.96
C ASP A 315 18.95 -13.89 -3.21
N ALA A 316 19.13 -12.73 -3.84
CA ALA A 316 18.72 -11.44 -3.28
C ALA A 316 17.21 -11.36 -3.02
N GLN A 317 16.38 -11.81 -3.99
CA GLN A 317 14.92 -11.87 -3.86
C GLN A 317 14.51 -12.80 -2.70
N GLU A 318 15.08 -14.00 -2.62
CA GLU A 318 14.77 -14.99 -1.59
C GLU A 318 15.15 -14.47 -0.20
N LYS A 319 16.36 -13.90 -0.05
CA LYS A 319 16.82 -13.30 1.20
C LYS A 319 15.97 -12.12 1.64
N ALA A 320 15.56 -11.24 0.72
CA ALA A 320 14.71 -10.11 1.04
C ALA A 320 13.30 -10.52 1.50
N ASN A 321 12.70 -11.52 0.84
CA ASN A 321 11.42 -12.07 1.28
C ASN A 321 11.53 -12.73 2.65
N ALA A 322 12.58 -13.53 2.88
CA ALA A 322 12.82 -14.17 4.16
C ALA A 322 13.03 -13.15 5.29
N ALA A 323 13.84 -12.11 5.04
CA ALA A 323 14.10 -11.05 6.01
C ALA A 323 12.82 -10.27 6.36
N LEU A 324 12.01 -9.89 5.37
CA LEU A 324 10.77 -9.17 5.64
C LEU A 324 9.75 -10.03 6.41
N LEU A 325 9.65 -11.32 6.06
CA LEU A 325 8.77 -12.25 6.77
C LEU A 325 9.22 -12.44 8.23
N ASP A 326 10.51 -12.68 8.46
CA ASP A 326 11.06 -12.83 9.81
C ASP A 326 10.85 -11.56 10.65
N TYR A 327 11.19 -10.40 10.07
CA TYR A 327 11.02 -9.11 10.72
C TYR A 327 9.56 -8.86 11.14
N THR A 328 8.61 -9.03 10.22
CA THR A 328 7.18 -8.79 10.49
C THR A 328 6.63 -9.75 11.55
N LEU A 329 7.02 -11.02 11.53
CA LEU A 329 6.59 -12.00 12.53
C LEU A 329 7.13 -11.69 13.93
N CYS A 330 8.38 -11.22 14.03
CA CYS A 330 9.02 -10.89 15.30
C CYS A 330 8.53 -9.56 15.89
N HIS A 331 8.33 -8.53 15.07
CA HIS A 331 8.05 -7.17 15.53
C HIS A 331 6.55 -6.83 15.55
N TYR A 332 5.75 -7.54 14.76
CA TYR A 332 4.30 -7.35 14.67
C TYR A 332 3.54 -8.67 14.86
N PRO A 333 3.77 -9.42 15.96
CA PRO A 333 3.15 -10.74 16.17
C PRO A 333 1.63 -10.70 16.26
N HIS A 334 1.05 -9.54 16.56
CA HIS A 334 -0.40 -9.32 16.60
C HIS A 334 -1.03 -9.23 15.19
N CYS A 335 -0.22 -8.97 14.16
CA CYS A 335 -0.65 -8.86 12.77
C CYS A 335 -0.04 -10.02 11.96
N GLY A 336 -0.59 -11.23 12.15
CA GLY A 336 0.00 -12.47 11.63
C GLY A 336 0.12 -12.57 10.10
N ASP A 337 -0.61 -11.75 9.35
CA ASP A 337 -0.58 -11.68 7.89
C ASP A 337 0.07 -10.39 7.36
N LYS A 338 0.73 -9.58 8.21
CA LYS A 338 1.36 -8.31 7.82
C LYS A 338 2.26 -8.44 6.59
N PHE A 339 3.11 -9.47 6.56
CA PHE A 339 3.96 -9.78 5.39
C PHE A 339 3.15 -9.86 4.09
N GLN A 340 2.06 -10.63 4.09
CA GLN A 340 1.21 -10.79 2.91
C GLN A 340 0.50 -9.48 2.54
N GLN A 341 0.03 -8.72 3.54
CA GLN A 341 -0.61 -7.43 3.31
C GLN A 341 0.37 -6.41 2.68
N LEU A 342 1.62 -6.37 3.15
CA LEU A 342 2.67 -5.52 2.56
C LEU A 342 2.98 -5.92 1.10
N LEU A 343 3.02 -7.21 0.79
CA LEU A 343 3.19 -7.67 -0.60
C LEU A 343 1.99 -7.32 -1.49
N LEU A 344 0.76 -7.32 -0.94
CA LEU A 344 -0.43 -6.86 -1.67
C LEU A 344 -0.36 -5.34 -1.94
N CYS A 345 0.14 -4.55 -0.99
CA CYS A 345 0.40 -3.13 -1.21
C CYS A 345 1.37 -2.89 -2.37
N LEU A 346 2.38 -3.75 -2.59
CA LEU A 346 3.26 -3.62 -3.77
C LEU A 346 2.51 -3.81 -5.11
N VAL A 347 1.43 -4.59 -5.13
CA VAL A 347 0.57 -4.71 -6.32
C VAL A 347 -0.15 -3.39 -6.60
N GLU A 348 -0.59 -2.71 -5.55
CA GLU A 348 -1.22 -1.39 -5.64
C GLU A 348 -0.22 -0.30 -6.05
N VAL A 349 1.00 -0.32 -5.49
CA VAL A 349 2.11 0.55 -5.93
C VAL A 349 2.35 0.38 -7.44
N ARG A 350 2.38 -0.86 -7.93
CA ARG A 350 2.56 -1.12 -9.37
C ARG A 350 1.41 -0.55 -10.19
N ALA A 351 0.17 -0.69 -9.75
CA ALA A 351 -0.99 -0.13 -10.42
C ALA A 351 -0.93 1.41 -10.50
N LEU A 352 -0.60 2.08 -9.39
CA LEU A 352 -0.38 3.53 -9.34
C LEU A 352 0.77 3.95 -10.25
N SER A 353 1.86 3.19 -10.27
CA SER A 353 3.01 3.48 -11.14
C SER A 353 2.65 3.41 -12.62
N MET A 354 1.74 2.52 -13.02
CA MET A 354 1.27 2.43 -14.40
C MET A 354 0.42 3.65 -14.77
N GLN A 355 -0.48 4.06 -13.89
CA GLN A 355 -1.27 5.28 -14.08
C GLN A 355 -0.39 6.54 -14.12
N ALA A 356 0.67 6.59 -13.31
CA ALA A 356 1.65 7.67 -13.36
C ALA A 356 2.38 7.71 -14.71
N LYS A 357 2.75 6.55 -15.28
CA LYS A 357 3.33 6.47 -16.63
C LYS A 357 2.35 6.93 -17.70
N GLU A 358 1.08 6.54 -17.63
CA GLU A 358 0.04 6.99 -18.55
C GLU A 358 -0.15 8.51 -18.49
N TYR A 359 -0.13 9.09 -17.29
CA TYR A 359 -0.17 10.54 -17.09
C TYR A 359 1.04 11.25 -17.72
N LEU A 360 2.25 10.75 -17.45
CA LEU A 360 3.48 11.31 -18.05
C LEU A 360 3.48 11.18 -19.57
N TYR A 361 2.99 10.05 -20.10
CA TYR A 361 2.85 9.84 -21.53
C TYR A 361 1.87 10.83 -22.16
N HIS A 362 0.73 11.07 -21.53
CA HIS A 362 -0.24 12.08 -21.97
C HIS A 362 0.37 13.48 -22.02
N LYS A 363 1.11 13.87 -20.96
CA LYS A 363 1.84 15.15 -20.92
C LYS A 363 2.93 15.25 -21.97
N HIS A 364 3.61 14.14 -22.27
CA HIS A 364 4.60 14.08 -23.33
C HIS A 364 3.98 14.31 -24.71
N LEU A 365 2.85 13.65 -25.03
CA LEU A 365 2.12 13.85 -26.28
C LEU A 365 1.59 15.30 -26.43
N GLY A 366 1.24 15.93 -25.31
CA GLY A 366 0.86 17.34 -25.26
C GLY A 366 2.01 18.35 -25.42
N ASN A 367 3.27 17.89 -25.57
CA ASN A 367 4.47 18.72 -25.53
C ASN A 367 4.59 19.57 -24.25
N GLU A 368 4.02 19.11 -23.15
CA GLU A 368 4.04 19.81 -21.85
C GLU A 368 5.26 19.45 -21.00
N MET A 369 5.98 18.39 -21.37
CA MET A 369 7.17 17.94 -20.65
C MET A 369 8.39 18.80 -20.97
N PRO A 370 9.22 19.16 -19.98
CA PRO A 370 10.50 19.82 -20.24
C PRO A 370 11.39 19.00 -21.18
N ARG A 371 12.22 19.69 -21.97
CA ARG A 371 13.24 19.03 -22.80
C ARG A 371 14.25 18.28 -21.91
N ASN A 372 14.77 17.16 -22.40
CA ASN A 372 15.76 16.32 -21.72
C ASN A 372 15.29 15.86 -20.32
N ASN A 373 14.00 15.55 -20.19
CA ASN A 373 13.44 15.02 -18.96
C ASN A 373 13.78 13.53 -18.80
N LEU A 374 14.45 13.19 -17.69
CA LEU A 374 14.91 11.83 -17.43
C LEU A 374 13.75 10.84 -17.32
N LEU A 375 12.62 11.23 -16.72
CA LEU A 375 11.46 10.33 -16.64
C LEU A 375 10.89 9.97 -18.03
N ILE A 376 10.96 10.87 -19.01
CA ILE A 376 10.57 10.56 -20.39
C ILE A 376 11.56 9.60 -21.06
N GLU A 377 12.87 9.76 -20.83
CA GLU A 377 13.86 8.79 -21.31
C GLU A 377 13.58 7.39 -20.73
N MET A 378 13.28 7.31 -19.43
CA MET A 378 12.91 6.06 -18.75
C MET A 378 11.58 5.49 -19.24
N LEU A 379 10.64 6.34 -19.65
CA LEU A 379 9.35 5.93 -20.22
C LEU A 379 9.52 5.31 -21.62
N GLN A 380 10.46 5.83 -22.42
CA GLN A 380 10.74 5.40 -23.78
C GLN A 380 11.66 4.17 -23.85
N ALA A 381 12.49 3.93 -22.83
CA ALA A 381 13.48 2.85 -22.80
C ALA A 381 12.91 1.42 -22.96
N LYS A 382 11.60 1.20 -22.73
CA LYS A 382 10.93 -0.10 -22.95
C LYS A 382 10.33 -0.26 -24.36
N GLN A 383 10.37 0.78 -25.20
CA GLN A 383 9.72 0.80 -26.52
C GLN A 383 10.67 0.46 -27.68
N THR A 384 11.94 0.19 -27.36
CA THR A 384 12.99 -0.29 -28.27
C THR A 384 13.50 -1.62 -27.78
#